data_AF-A0A1W1DF71-F1
#
_entry.id   AF-A0A1W1DF71-F1
#
_cell.length_a   1.000
_cell.length_b   1.000
_cell.length_c   1.000
_cell.angle_alpha   90.00
_cell.angle_beta   90.00
_cell.angle_gamma   90.00
#
_symmetry.space_group_name_H-M   'P 1'
#
loop_
_entity.id
_entity.type
_entity.pdbx_description
1 polymer ?
#
loop_
_entity_poly.entity_id
_entity_poly.type
_entity_poly.pdbx_seq_one_letter_code
_entity_poly.pdbx_strand_id
1 'polypeptide(L)'
;MKSLEANKAEYERLIEVFKAHDIGYFFYNGGGDSADTCLKVSQLSESMGYPIQAIHVPKTVDNDLPVTDNCPGFGSVAKYIAVSTMEASFDVASMCATSTKIFVLEVMGRHAGWIAAAGGLVDDSIPVVILFPEIDFDEAKFLAKVDANVKEFGYCTIVVSEGTKWPDGRFLAEQGTRDDFGHAQLGGAAPVVANLIKDALGYKYHWAVADYLQRSARHLASESDVEQAYALGEAAVNMALEGKNSVMPAIIRTSNNPYTWEIGSGELKDIANVEKMMPMDYISDDGFGITDACREYLQPLIEGENYPPYKNGLPDYVVMKKEMVEKKLPSFEV
;
A
#
# COMPACT_ATOMS: atom_id res chain seq x y z
N MET A 1 2.70 -16.82 -9.46
CA MET A 1 4.16 -17.03 -9.25
C MET A 1 4.64 -18.32 -9.92
N LYS A 2 5.92 -18.43 -10.31
CA LYS A 2 6.51 -19.67 -10.85
C LYS A 2 6.58 -20.77 -9.76
N SER A 3 6.44 -22.05 -10.16
CA SER A 3 6.48 -23.19 -9.22
C SER A 3 7.86 -23.37 -8.59
N LEU A 4 7.93 -24.09 -7.47
CA LEU A 4 9.19 -24.47 -6.81
C LEU A 4 10.12 -25.22 -7.76
N GLU A 5 9.55 -26.06 -8.64
CA GLU A 5 10.25 -26.75 -9.73
C GLU A 5 10.91 -25.78 -10.74
N ALA A 6 10.26 -24.66 -11.05
CA ALA A 6 10.75 -23.71 -12.05
C ALA A 6 11.94 -22.87 -11.56
N ASN A 7 12.09 -22.69 -10.25
CA ASN A 7 13.11 -21.85 -9.62
C ASN A 7 14.01 -22.64 -8.65
N LYS A 8 14.08 -23.96 -8.82
CA LYS A 8 14.75 -24.87 -7.87
C LYS A 8 16.21 -24.47 -7.60
N ALA A 9 16.96 -24.13 -8.65
CA ALA A 9 18.37 -23.74 -8.54
C ALA A 9 18.57 -22.49 -7.67
N GLU A 10 17.65 -21.52 -7.74
CA GLU A 10 17.71 -20.29 -6.93
C GLU A 10 17.47 -20.61 -5.44
N TYR A 11 16.49 -21.45 -5.14
CA TYR A 11 16.22 -21.85 -3.76
C TYR A 11 17.32 -22.74 -3.18
N GLU A 12 17.84 -23.71 -3.94
CA GLU A 12 19.00 -24.51 -3.51
C GLU A 12 20.19 -23.62 -3.20
N ARG A 13 20.44 -22.63 -4.06
CA ARG A 13 21.49 -21.64 -3.85
C ARG A 13 21.30 -20.83 -2.57
N LEU A 14 20.08 -20.42 -2.25
CA LEU A 14 19.79 -19.72 -1.00
C LEU A 14 20.17 -20.58 0.22
N ILE A 15 19.80 -21.86 0.22
CA ILE A 15 20.14 -22.79 1.33
C ILE A 15 21.66 -22.99 1.44
N GLU A 16 22.39 -23.12 0.32
CA GLU A 16 23.85 -23.19 0.34
C GLU A 16 24.49 -21.95 1.00
N VAL A 17 24.01 -20.76 0.63
CA VAL A 17 24.50 -19.50 1.21
C VAL A 17 24.21 -19.45 2.70
N PHE A 18 22.99 -19.75 3.12
CA PHE A 18 22.64 -19.76 4.55
C PHE A 18 23.52 -20.74 5.34
N LYS A 19 23.71 -21.95 4.81
CA LYS A 19 24.56 -22.97 5.43
C LYS A 19 26.02 -22.55 5.53
N ALA A 20 26.59 -21.95 4.49
CA ALA A 20 27.98 -21.49 4.52
C ALA A 20 28.20 -20.36 5.56
N HIS A 21 27.14 -19.61 5.88
CA HIS A 21 27.17 -18.48 6.81
C HIS A 21 26.57 -18.80 8.19
N ASP A 22 26.26 -20.06 8.48
CA ASP A 22 25.68 -20.51 9.76
C ASP A 22 24.35 -19.81 10.11
N ILE A 23 23.52 -19.53 9.09
CA ILE A 23 22.24 -18.83 9.23
C ILE A 23 21.11 -19.86 9.38
N GLY A 24 20.53 -19.93 10.58
CA GLY A 24 19.35 -20.76 10.88
C GLY A 24 18.01 -20.02 10.87
N TYR A 25 18.02 -18.70 10.70
CA TYR A 25 16.82 -17.86 10.75
C TYR A 25 16.72 -16.99 9.51
N PHE A 26 15.57 -17.03 8.84
CA PHE A 26 15.26 -16.23 7.66
C PHE A 26 14.04 -15.36 7.93
N PHE A 27 14.28 -14.09 8.25
CA PHE A 27 13.24 -13.07 8.38
C PHE A 27 13.10 -12.33 7.07
N TYR A 28 11.96 -12.48 6.39
CA TYR A 28 11.75 -11.82 5.10
C TYR A 28 10.63 -10.79 5.18
N ASN A 29 11.03 -9.52 5.10
CA ASN A 29 10.15 -8.37 5.20
C ASN A 29 9.61 -7.97 3.83
N GLY A 30 8.32 -8.17 3.59
CA GLY A 30 7.75 -8.03 2.25
C GLY A 30 6.22 -8.20 2.17
N GLY A 31 5.70 -8.30 0.95
CA GLY A 31 4.28 -8.56 0.69
C GLY A 31 3.99 -10.06 0.51
N GLY A 32 2.86 -10.40 -0.13
CA GLY A 32 2.43 -11.79 -0.32
C GLY A 32 3.46 -12.67 -1.04
N ASP A 33 4.20 -12.11 -1.99
CA ASP A 33 5.26 -12.85 -2.70
C ASP A 33 6.42 -13.27 -1.78
N SER A 34 6.70 -12.46 -0.77
CA SER A 34 7.70 -12.77 0.25
C SER A 34 7.21 -13.84 1.22
N ALA A 35 5.91 -13.89 1.51
CA ALA A 35 5.30 -14.97 2.28
C ALA A 35 5.47 -16.33 1.59
N ASP A 36 5.22 -16.40 0.27
CA ASP A 36 5.46 -17.60 -0.54
C ASP A 36 6.95 -18.01 -0.53
N THR A 37 7.85 -17.04 -0.67
CA THR A 37 9.30 -17.29 -0.59
C THR A 37 9.70 -17.89 0.76
N CYS A 38 9.21 -17.34 1.88
CA CYS A 38 9.47 -17.90 3.21
C CYS A 38 8.95 -19.35 3.34
N LEU A 39 7.75 -19.62 2.83
CA LEU A 39 7.17 -20.97 2.88
C LEU A 39 8.04 -21.99 2.13
N LYS A 40 8.50 -21.64 0.92
CA LYS A 40 9.36 -22.49 0.09
C LYS A 40 10.74 -22.69 0.71
N VAL A 41 11.35 -21.64 1.28
CA VAL A 41 12.65 -21.74 1.99
C VAL A 41 12.53 -22.70 3.17
N SER A 42 11.49 -22.58 4.00
CA SER A 42 11.24 -23.48 5.13
C SER A 42 11.19 -24.95 4.68
N GLN A 43 10.32 -25.27 3.71
CA GLN A 43 10.13 -26.64 3.22
C GLN A 43 11.40 -27.22 2.57
N LEU A 44 12.08 -26.44 1.72
CA LEU A 44 13.26 -26.92 1.01
C LEU A 44 14.43 -27.13 1.97
N SER A 45 14.64 -26.21 2.92
CA SER A 45 15.73 -26.29 3.90
C SER A 45 15.70 -27.59 4.71
N GLU A 46 14.50 -28.04 5.09
CA GLU A 46 14.29 -29.29 5.79
C GLU A 46 14.67 -30.50 4.91
N SER A 47 14.21 -30.51 3.65
CA SER A 47 14.54 -31.59 2.70
C SER A 47 16.04 -31.68 2.36
N MET A 48 16.77 -30.57 2.50
CA MET A 48 18.22 -30.49 2.25
C MET A 48 19.07 -30.79 3.51
N GLY A 49 18.44 -31.15 4.63
CA GLY A 49 19.14 -31.50 5.87
C GLY A 49 19.81 -30.30 6.56
N TYR A 50 19.35 -29.08 6.29
CA TYR A 50 19.77 -27.87 6.98
C TYR A 50 18.53 -27.01 7.28
N PRO A 51 17.70 -27.38 8.28
CA PRO A 51 16.46 -26.69 8.56
C PRO A 51 16.67 -25.22 8.90
N ILE A 52 15.89 -24.34 8.28
CA ILE A 52 15.89 -22.89 8.51
C ILE A 52 14.50 -22.48 8.96
N GLN A 53 14.42 -21.72 10.06
CA GLN A 53 13.18 -21.09 10.50
C GLN A 53 12.91 -19.87 9.62
N ALA A 54 11.91 -19.95 8.76
CA ALA A 54 11.49 -18.85 7.91
C ALA A 54 10.25 -18.16 8.47
N ILE A 55 10.40 -16.91 8.88
CA ILE A 55 9.32 -16.08 9.42
C ILE A 55 9.11 -14.90 8.47
N HIS A 56 7.88 -14.73 8.01
CA HIS A 56 7.54 -13.57 7.20
C HIS A 56 7.29 -12.37 8.11
N VAL A 57 7.82 -11.20 7.76
CA VAL A 57 7.48 -9.93 8.42
C VAL A 57 6.57 -9.15 7.45
N PRO A 58 5.30 -8.91 7.81
CA PRO A 58 4.33 -8.34 6.87
C PRO A 58 4.68 -6.89 6.54
N LYS A 59 4.65 -6.54 5.24
CA LYS A 59 4.88 -5.18 4.74
C LYS A 59 4.24 -5.02 3.37
N THR A 60 3.27 -4.12 3.28
CA THR A 60 2.66 -3.71 2.01
C THR A 60 1.93 -2.40 2.24
N VAL A 61 2.09 -1.46 1.31
CA VAL A 61 1.34 -0.20 1.35
C VAL A 61 -0.07 -0.37 0.77
N ASP A 62 -0.28 -1.44 0.00
CA ASP A 62 -1.54 -1.76 -0.65
C ASP A 62 -2.58 -2.37 0.31
N ASN A 63 -2.17 -2.70 1.54
CA ASN A 63 -3.02 -3.27 2.61
C ASN A 63 -3.72 -4.59 2.22
N ASP A 64 -3.03 -5.40 1.43
CA ASP A 64 -3.57 -6.57 0.74
C ASP A 64 -3.17 -7.93 1.37
N LEU A 65 -2.44 -7.94 2.50
CA LEU A 65 -2.17 -9.20 3.19
C LEU A 65 -3.41 -9.67 3.98
N PRO A 66 -3.78 -10.97 3.89
CA PRO A 66 -4.85 -11.55 4.68
C PRO A 66 -4.41 -11.78 6.14
N VAL A 67 -5.35 -12.20 6.99
CA VAL A 67 -5.18 -12.51 8.42
C VAL A 67 -4.93 -11.28 9.30
N THR A 68 -4.04 -10.37 8.90
CA THR A 68 -3.78 -9.11 9.62
C THR A 68 -4.90 -8.09 9.40
N ASP A 69 -5.26 -7.33 10.43
CA ASP A 69 -6.25 -6.24 10.33
C ASP A 69 -5.80 -5.20 9.32
N ASN A 70 -4.53 -4.80 9.40
CA ASN A 70 -3.89 -3.88 8.48
C ASN A 70 -2.41 -4.25 8.29
N CYS A 71 -1.79 -3.67 7.27
CA CYS A 71 -0.41 -3.94 6.90
C CYS A 71 0.52 -2.79 7.29
N PRO A 72 1.74 -3.07 7.80
CA PRO A 72 2.74 -2.03 8.04
C PRO A 72 3.09 -1.23 6.79
N GLY A 73 3.09 0.09 6.94
CA GLY A 73 3.30 1.08 5.88
C GLY A 73 2.01 1.64 5.29
N PHE A 74 0.90 0.90 5.36
CA PHE A 74 -0.39 1.38 4.83
C PHE A 74 -0.90 2.58 5.62
N GLY A 75 -0.91 2.53 6.95
CA GLY A 75 -1.44 3.63 7.77
C GLY A 75 -0.70 4.95 7.52
N SER A 76 0.61 4.90 7.33
CA SER A 76 1.40 6.09 6.97
C SER A 76 1.10 6.62 5.57
N VAL A 77 0.91 5.74 4.58
CA VAL A 77 0.50 6.14 3.22
C VAL A 77 -0.90 6.75 3.25
N ALA A 78 -1.84 6.11 3.96
CA ALA A 78 -3.19 6.61 4.12
C ALA A 78 -3.19 8.00 4.77
N LYS A 79 -2.39 8.20 5.82
CA LYS A 79 -2.22 9.51 6.47
C LYS A 79 -1.70 10.56 5.49
N TYR A 80 -0.66 10.24 4.73
CA TYR A 80 -0.11 11.14 3.72
C TYR A 80 -1.15 11.52 2.66
N ILE A 81 -1.92 10.55 2.15
CA ILE A 81 -2.95 10.81 1.14
C ILE A 81 -4.10 11.65 1.71
N ALA A 82 -4.57 11.35 2.92
CA ALA A 82 -5.60 12.13 3.58
C ALA A 82 -5.18 13.61 3.76
N VAL A 83 -3.96 13.84 4.28
CA VAL A 83 -3.43 15.20 4.48
C VAL A 83 -3.22 15.90 3.14
N SER A 84 -2.62 15.23 2.16
CA SER A 84 -2.38 15.82 0.83
C SER A 84 -3.68 16.18 0.11
N THR A 85 -4.71 15.33 0.24
CA THR A 85 -6.04 15.58 -0.31
C THR A 85 -6.68 16.78 0.36
N MET A 86 -6.59 16.88 1.70
CA MET A 86 -7.08 18.03 2.45
C MET A 86 -6.37 19.32 2.02
N GLU A 87 -5.04 19.36 2.05
CA GLU A 87 -4.26 20.55 1.72
C GLU A 87 -4.52 21.03 0.28
N ALA A 88 -4.55 20.11 -0.68
CA ALA A 88 -4.86 20.46 -2.07
C ALA A 88 -6.31 20.94 -2.25
N SER A 89 -7.25 20.40 -1.47
CA SER A 89 -8.65 20.84 -1.47
C SER A 89 -8.78 22.26 -0.93
N PHE A 90 -8.04 22.63 0.11
CA PHE A 90 -8.00 24.01 0.61
C PHE A 90 -7.41 24.99 -0.43
N ASP A 91 -6.36 24.58 -1.14
CA ASP A 91 -5.79 25.40 -2.22
C ASP A 91 -6.81 25.65 -3.34
N VAL A 92 -7.38 24.59 -3.91
CA VAL A 92 -8.35 24.75 -5.02
C VAL A 92 -9.61 25.51 -4.58
N ALA A 93 -10.10 25.31 -3.35
CA ALA A 93 -11.21 26.07 -2.79
C ALA A 93 -10.93 27.57 -2.75
N SER A 94 -9.69 27.98 -2.44
CA SER A 94 -9.30 29.39 -2.42
C SER A 94 -9.26 30.03 -3.82
N MET A 95 -9.08 29.22 -4.87
CA MET A 95 -8.88 29.65 -6.25
C MET A 95 -10.13 29.56 -7.13
N CYS A 96 -11.15 28.80 -6.73
CA CYS A 96 -12.22 28.34 -7.60
C CYS A 96 -13.23 29.41 -8.04
N ALA A 97 -13.22 30.59 -7.41
CA ALA A 97 -14.07 31.71 -7.79
C ALA A 97 -13.74 32.25 -9.21
N THR A 98 -12.46 32.23 -9.60
CA THR A 98 -11.99 32.86 -10.84
C THR A 98 -10.96 32.05 -11.63
N SER A 99 -10.48 30.91 -11.11
CA SER A 99 -9.41 30.12 -11.73
C SER A 99 -9.72 28.62 -11.69
N THR A 100 -8.84 27.81 -11.07
CA THR A 100 -8.91 26.36 -11.01
C THR A 100 -10.11 25.90 -10.22
N LYS A 101 -10.92 25.00 -10.79
CA LYS A 101 -12.07 24.39 -10.12
C LYS A 101 -11.86 22.92 -9.79
N ILE A 102 -10.85 22.29 -10.39
CA ILE A 102 -10.62 20.85 -10.31
C ILE A 102 -9.18 20.59 -9.87
N PHE A 103 -9.00 19.72 -8.89
CA PHE A 103 -7.70 19.14 -8.56
C PHE A 103 -7.79 17.62 -8.65
N VAL A 104 -6.85 16.98 -9.35
CA VAL A 104 -6.77 15.52 -9.47
C VAL A 104 -5.48 15.00 -8.84
N LEU A 105 -5.59 14.11 -7.85
CA LEU A 105 -4.47 13.44 -7.21
C LEU A 105 -4.43 11.97 -7.63
N GLU A 106 -3.38 11.56 -8.34
CA GLU A 106 -3.12 10.16 -8.62
C GLU A 106 -2.33 9.50 -7.49
N VAL A 107 -2.80 8.33 -7.07
CA VAL A 107 -2.25 7.54 -5.96
C VAL A 107 -1.99 6.10 -6.40
N MET A 108 -1.05 5.43 -5.72
CA MET A 108 -0.82 3.98 -5.92
C MET A 108 -2.06 3.16 -5.53
N GLY A 109 -2.12 1.91 -6.01
CA GLY A 109 -3.16 0.95 -5.63
C GLY A 109 -3.62 0.13 -6.83
N ARG A 110 -2.76 -0.75 -7.34
CA ARG A 110 -3.00 -1.50 -8.59
C ARG A 110 -4.27 -2.37 -8.56
N HIS A 111 -4.44 -3.11 -7.46
CA HIS A 111 -5.49 -4.13 -7.33
C HIS A 111 -6.59 -3.73 -6.34
N ALA A 112 -6.25 -2.93 -5.32
CA ALA A 112 -7.17 -2.55 -4.26
C ALA A 112 -7.19 -1.03 -4.02
N GLY A 113 -8.36 -0.51 -3.67
CA GLY A 113 -8.66 0.91 -3.49
C GLY A 113 -8.32 1.49 -2.12
N TRP A 114 -7.64 0.75 -1.24
CA TRP A 114 -7.36 1.16 0.14
C TRP A 114 -6.66 2.52 0.26
N ILE A 115 -5.68 2.80 -0.61
CA ILE A 115 -4.94 4.07 -0.63
C ILE A 115 -5.84 5.21 -1.14
N ALA A 116 -6.64 4.96 -2.18
CA ALA A 116 -7.58 5.94 -2.71
C ALA A 116 -8.69 6.28 -1.69
N ALA A 117 -9.17 5.27 -0.95
CA ALA A 117 -10.14 5.43 0.13
C ALA A 117 -9.66 6.41 1.21
N ALA A 118 -8.36 6.44 1.50
CA ALA A 118 -7.79 7.38 2.48
C ALA A 118 -7.99 8.85 2.10
N GLY A 119 -8.12 9.17 0.80
CA GLY A 119 -8.48 10.51 0.34
C GLY A 119 -9.88 10.95 0.79
N GLY A 120 -10.76 9.99 1.05
CA GLY A 120 -12.09 10.22 1.60
C GLY A 120 -12.12 10.52 3.09
N LEU A 121 -11.00 10.37 3.83
CA LEU A 121 -10.97 10.62 5.28
C LEU A 121 -11.14 12.11 5.66
N VAL A 122 -11.08 13.01 4.69
CA VAL A 122 -11.32 14.43 4.91
C VAL A 122 -12.75 14.70 5.37
N ASP A 123 -12.99 15.92 5.86
CA ASP A 123 -14.31 16.39 6.29
C ASP A 123 -15.32 16.34 5.13
N ASP A 124 -16.56 15.94 5.42
CA ASP A 124 -17.63 15.76 4.42
C ASP A 124 -18.02 17.06 3.69
N SER A 125 -17.64 18.23 4.21
CA SER A 125 -17.82 19.52 3.51
C SER A 125 -16.86 19.71 2.33
N ILE A 126 -15.84 18.85 2.18
CA ILE A 126 -14.90 18.87 1.08
C ILE A 126 -15.39 17.93 -0.03
N PRO A 127 -15.65 18.42 -1.26
CA PRO A 127 -16.19 17.63 -2.37
C PRO A 127 -15.11 16.74 -3.00
N VAL A 128 -14.85 15.59 -2.37
CA VAL A 128 -13.93 14.56 -2.90
C VAL A 128 -14.71 13.53 -3.73
N VAL A 129 -14.20 13.21 -4.92
CA VAL A 129 -14.61 12.09 -5.75
C VAL A 129 -13.47 11.09 -5.83
N ILE A 130 -13.73 9.83 -5.51
CA ILE A 130 -12.72 8.77 -5.48
C ILE A 130 -12.96 7.81 -6.64
N LEU A 131 -11.91 7.47 -7.37
CA LEU A 131 -11.93 6.44 -8.41
C LEU A 131 -11.17 5.21 -7.93
N PHE A 132 -11.92 4.12 -7.71
CA PHE A 132 -11.43 2.87 -7.13
C PHE A 132 -11.08 1.82 -8.21
N PRO A 133 -10.07 0.97 -7.98
CA PRO A 133 -9.81 -0.22 -8.81
C PRO A 133 -10.94 -1.25 -8.84
N GLU A 134 -11.78 -1.27 -7.79
CA GLU A 134 -12.94 -2.17 -7.64
C GLU A 134 -14.16 -1.73 -8.46
N ILE A 135 -14.22 -0.47 -8.89
CA ILE A 135 -15.36 0.11 -9.61
C ILE A 135 -14.96 0.38 -11.06
N ASP A 136 -15.68 -0.23 -12.00
CA ASP A 136 -15.52 0.08 -13.42
C ASP A 136 -15.84 1.56 -13.68
N PHE A 137 -14.94 2.25 -14.38
CA PHE A 137 -15.05 3.67 -14.65
C PHE A 137 -16.18 3.98 -15.64
N ASP A 138 -17.27 4.54 -15.12
CA ASP A 138 -18.39 5.10 -15.89
C ASP A 138 -18.20 6.61 -16.07
N GLU A 139 -17.68 7.00 -17.23
CA GLU A 139 -17.37 8.40 -17.56
C GLU A 139 -18.58 9.33 -17.40
N ALA A 140 -19.78 8.88 -17.81
CA ALA A 140 -20.97 9.72 -17.76
C ALA A 140 -21.40 10.02 -16.32
N LYS A 141 -21.40 8.99 -15.46
CA LYS A 141 -21.71 9.17 -14.02
C LYS A 141 -20.64 10.01 -13.32
N PHE A 142 -19.38 9.77 -13.64
CA PHE A 142 -18.25 10.51 -13.10
C PHE A 142 -18.36 12.01 -13.41
N LEU A 143 -18.54 12.35 -14.70
CA LEU A 143 -18.68 13.75 -15.12
C LEU A 143 -19.89 14.42 -14.48
N ALA A 144 -21.01 13.69 -14.36
CA ALA A 144 -22.20 14.21 -13.70
C ALA A 144 -21.96 14.50 -12.20
N LYS A 145 -21.24 13.62 -11.49
CA LYS A 145 -20.87 13.82 -10.08
C LYS A 145 -19.94 15.02 -9.91
N VAL A 146 -18.91 15.13 -10.76
CA VAL A 146 -17.97 16.27 -10.73
C VAL A 146 -18.68 17.59 -11.01
N ASP A 147 -19.54 17.65 -12.03
CA ASP A 147 -20.32 18.83 -12.37
C ASP A 147 -21.28 19.25 -11.22
N ALA A 148 -21.93 18.28 -10.59
CA ALA A 148 -22.77 18.54 -9.41
C ALA A 148 -21.97 19.15 -8.25
N ASN A 149 -20.82 18.56 -7.91
CA ASN A 149 -19.93 19.07 -6.87
C ASN A 149 -19.45 20.50 -7.19
N VAL A 150 -19.02 20.77 -8.42
CA VAL A 150 -18.56 22.12 -8.79
C VAL A 150 -19.70 23.15 -8.74
N LYS A 151 -20.94 22.77 -9.08
CA LYS A 151 -22.11 23.66 -8.98
C LYS A 151 -22.49 23.97 -7.53
N GLU A 152 -22.32 23.03 -6.62
CA GLU A 152 -22.66 23.17 -5.21
C GLU A 152 -21.56 23.89 -4.41
N PHE A 153 -20.32 23.41 -4.53
CA PHE A 153 -19.19 23.85 -3.70
C PHE A 153 -18.27 24.84 -4.43
N GLY A 154 -18.41 25.00 -5.74
CA GLY A 154 -17.55 25.84 -6.57
C GLY A 154 -16.31 25.13 -7.13
N TYR A 155 -15.93 23.99 -6.56
CA TYR A 155 -14.77 23.17 -6.91
C TYR A 155 -15.02 21.66 -6.68
N CYS A 156 -14.10 20.81 -7.11
CA CYS A 156 -14.09 19.37 -6.81
C CYS A 156 -12.64 18.85 -6.74
N THR A 157 -12.35 18.01 -5.75
CA THR A 157 -11.09 17.25 -5.66
C THR A 157 -11.35 15.82 -6.10
N ILE A 158 -10.46 15.24 -6.90
CA ILE A 158 -10.54 13.86 -7.37
C ILE A 158 -9.31 13.11 -6.86
N VAL A 159 -9.52 11.94 -6.24
CA VAL A 159 -8.46 10.99 -5.90
C VAL A 159 -8.62 9.77 -6.80
N VAL A 160 -7.64 9.52 -7.66
CA VAL A 160 -7.69 8.42 -8.64
C VAL A 160 -6.60 7.41 -8.34
N SER A 161 -6.99 6.15 -8.16
CA SER A 161 -6.03 5.06 -8.12
C SER A 161 -5.45 4.81 -9.52
N GLU A 162 -4.14 4.57 -9.60
CA GLU A 162 -3.47 4.07 -10.81
C GLU A 162 -4.11 2.77 -11.35
N GLY A 163 -4.77 2.00 -10.47
CA GLY A 163 -5.44 0.74 -10.78
C GLY A 163 -6.87 0.88 -11.32
N THR A 164 -7.38 2.11 -11.50
CA THR A 164 -8.73 2.35 -12.05
C THR A 164 -8.85 1.82 -13.48
N LYS A 165 -9.98 1.19 -13.82
CA LYS A 165 -10.18 0.49 -15.10
C LYS A 165 -11.42 0.99 -15.85
N TRP A 166 -11.35 0.90 -17.17
CA TRP A 166 -12.52 0.92 -18.05
C TRP A 166 -13.33 -0.38 -17.89
N PRO A 167 -14.63 -0.39 -18.28
CA PRO A 167 -15.47 -1.61 -18.23
C PRO A 167 -14.96 -2.78 -19.08
N ASP A 168 -14.04 -2.54 -20.01
CA ASP A 168 -13.38 -3.58 -20.80
C ASP A 168 -12.15 -4.19 -20.10
N GLY A 169 -11.88 -3.80 -18.85
CA GLY A 169 -10.80 -4.28 -18.00
C GLY A 169 -9.45 -3.60 -18.23
N ARG A 170 -9.33 -2.69 -19.21
CA ARG A 170 -8.09 -1.92 -19.42
C ARG A 170 -7.94 -0.84 -18.35
N PHE A 171 -6.73 -0.63 -17.87
CA PHE A 171 -6.43 0.50 -16.98
C PHE A 171 -6.71 1.84 -17.68
N LEU A 172 -7.12 2.86 -16.92
CA LEU A 172 -7.31 4.22 -17.45
C LEU A 172 -6.02 4.75 -18.09
N ALA A 173 -4.87 4.40 -17.50
CA ALA A 173 -3.56 4.65 -18.06
C ALA A 173 -2.66 3.42 -17.84
N GLU A 174 -2.11 2.88 -18.93
CA GLU A 174 -1.08 1.84 -18.90
C GLU A 174 0.15 2.38 -19.64
N GLN A 175 1.30 2.37 -18.98
CA GLN A 175 2.57 2.61 -19.65
C GLN A 175 3.03 1.25 -20.18
N GLY A 176 3.25 1.12 -21.49
CA GLY A 176 3.44 -0.17 -22.19
C GLY A 176 4.69 -0.99 -21.82
N THR A 177 5.27 -0.80 -20.64
CA THR A 177 6.40 -1.53 -20.05
C THR A 177 5.90 -2.54 -19.00
N ARG A 178 6.63 -3.63 -18.77
CA ARG A 178 6.33 -4.63 -17.73
C ARG A 178 7.54 -4.84 -16.81
N ASP A 179 7.29 -5.13 -15.52
CA ASP A 179 8.34 -5.44 -14.53
C ASP A 179 8.79 -6.91 -14.57
N ASP A 180 9.78 -7.26 -13.73
CA ASP A 180 10.37 -8.61 -13.63
C ASP A 180 9.37 -9.68 -13.12
N PHE A 181 8.28 -9.26 -12.48
CA PHE A 181 7.19 -10.12 -12.04
C PHE A 181 6.06 -10.23 -13.08
N GLY A 182 6.16 -9.48 -14.18
CA GLY A 182 5.23 -9.48 -15.31
C GLY A 182 4.09 -8.48 -15.21
N HIS A 183 4.10 -7.59 -14.22
CA HIS A 183 3.08 -6.55 -14.04
C HIS A 183 3.33 -5.36 -14.97
N ALA A 184 2.27 -4.84 -15.60
CA ALA A 184 2.35 -3.64 -16.44
C ALA A 184 2.69 -2.41 -15.59
N GLN A 185 3.57 -1.53 -16.07
CA GLN A 185 3.87 -0.28 -15.38
C GLN A 185 2.64 0.63 -15.44
N LEU A 186 2.10 0.98 -14.28
CA LEU A 186 0.99 1.92 -14.17
C LEU A 186 1.52 3.34 -14.00
N GLY A 187 0.67 4.31 -14.31
CA GLY A 187 0.95 5.72 -14.14
C GLY A 187 0.35 6.59 -15.24
N GLY A 188 -0.19 7.74 -14.87
CA GLY A 188 -0.78 8.72 -15.80
C GLY A 188 -2.30 8.75 -15.81
N ALA A 189 -2.96 8.19 -14.80
CA ALA A 189 -4.41 8.29 -14.62
C ALA A 189 -4.85 9.74 -14.33
N ALA A 190 -4.08 10.51 -13.56
CA ALA A 190 -4.34 11.92 -13.26
C ALA A 190 -4.52 12.78 -14.52
N PRO A 191 -3.56 12.84 -15.46
CA PRO A 191 -3.74 13.63 -16.68
C PRO A 191 -4.88 13.12 -17.57
N VAL A 192 -5.17 11.81 -17.61
CA VAL A 192 -6.33 11.27 -18.35
C VAL A 192 -7.63 11.82 -17.77
N VAL A 193 -7.84 11.65 -16.46
CA VAL A 193 -9.04 12.11 -15.75
C VAL A 193 -9.22 13.64 -15.86
N ALA A 194 -8.13 14.39 -15.68
CA ALA A 194 -8.18 15.85 -15.75
C ALA A 194 -8.57 16.36 -17.16
N ASN A 195 -8.08 15.71 -18.22
CA ASN A 195 -8.44 16.05 -19.60
C ASN A 195 -9.90 15.68 -19.90
N LEU A 196 -10.40 14.52 -19.43
CA LEU A 196 -11.81 14.15 -19.59
C LEU A 196 -12.75 15.23 -19.01
N ILE A 197 -12.46 15.70 -17.79
CA ILE A 197 -13.25 16.75 -17.14
C ILE A 197 -13.21 18.05 -17.97
N LYS A 198 -12.03 18.46 -18.44
CA LYS A 198 -11.87 19.68 -19.22
C LYS A 198 -12.62 19.63 -20.54
N ASP A 199 -12.48 18.53 -21.28
CA ASP A 199 -13.04 18.41 -22.61
C ASP A 199 -14.57 18.33 -22.56
N ALA A 200 -15.12 17.70 -21.53
CA ALA A 200 -16.58 17.57 -21.35
C ALA A 200 -17.24 18.78 -20.65
N LEU A 201 -16.60 19.35 -19.62
CA LEU A 201 -17.22 20.36 -18.73
C LEU A 201 -16.57 21.75 -18.82
N GLY A 202 -15.41 21.88 -19.46
CA GLY A 202 -14.70 23.15 -19.62
C GLY A 202 -14.03 23.69 -18.36
N TYR A 203 -13.98 22.92 -17.27
CA TYR A 203 -13.36 23.38 -16.03
C TYR A 203 -11.83 23.39 -16.09
N LYS A 204 -11.24 24.46 -15.57
CA LYS A 204 -9.79 24.57 -15.38
C LYS A 204 -9.34 23.65 -14.25
N TYR A 205 -8.28 22.89 -14.48
CA TYR A 205 -7.77 21.89 -13.56
C TYR A 205 -6.29 22.07 -13.24
N HIS A 206 -5.88 21.45 -12.14
CA HIS A 206 -4.52 21.02 -11.84
C HIS A 206 -4.53 19.54 -11.49
N TRP A 207 -3.37 18.90 -11.59
CA TRP A 207 -3.21 17.52 -11.15
C TRP A 207 -1.82 17.29 -10.58
N ALA A 208 -1.70 16.26 -9.74
CA ALA A 208 -0.44 15.78 -9.16
C ALA A 208 -0.42 14.25 -9.15
N VAL A 209 0.78 13.68 -9.16
CA VAL A 209 1.01 12.24 -8.98
C VAL A 209 1.88 12.09 -7.74
N ALA A 210 1.39 11.38 -6.72
CA ALA A 210 2.13 11.22 -5.46
C ALA A 210 3.36 10.31 -5.62
N ASP A 211 3.24 9.25 -6.41
CA ASP A 211 4.32 8.32 -6.76
C ASP A 211 5.14 7.87 -5.52
N TYR A 212 6.46 7.99 -5.53
CA TYR A 212 7.29 7.56 -4.39
C TYR A 212 7.13 8.42 -3.14
N LEU A 213 6.59 9.64 -3.24
CA LEU A 213 6.44 10.50 -2.08
C LEU A 213 5.49 9.88 -1.05
N GLN A 214 4.35 9.33 -1.50
CA GLN A 214 3.37 8.73 -0.57
C GLN A 214 3.94 7.60 0.27
N ARG A 215 4.82 6.76 -0.29
CA ARG A 215 5.42 5.62 0.42
C ARG A 215 6.77 5.91 1.06
N SER A 216 7.26 7.15 0.98
CA SER A 216 8.50 7.60 1.61
C SER A 216 8.31 8.79 2.55
N ALA A 217 7.06 9.18 2.81
CA ALA A 217 6.65 10.29 3.66
C ALA A 217 6.84 10.03 5.17
N ARG A 218 8.01 9.54 5.59
CA ARG A 218 8.32 9.29 7.02
C ARG A 218 8.19 10.55 7.87
N HIS A 219 8.34 11.73 7.28
CA HIS A 219 8.13 13.02 7.93
C HIS A 219 6.67 13.25 8.41
N LEU A 220 5.72 12.44 7.94
CA LEU A 220 4.29 12.51 8.27
C LEU A 220 3.72 11.09 8.49
N ALA A 221 4.52 10.17 9.02
CA ALA A 221 4.05 8.82 9.29
C ALA A 221 2.96 8.81 10.38
N SER A 222 2.05 7.84 10.30
CA SER A 222 1.12 7.55 11.39
C SER A 222 1.90 6.94 12.56
N GLU A 223 1.61 7.40 13.77
CA GLU A 223 2.19 6.81 14.97
C GLU A 223 1.72 5.36 15.15
N SER A 224 0.43 5.09 14.97
CA SER A 224 -0.12 3.73 15.05
C SER A 224 0.57 2.77 14.09
N ASP A 225 0.80 3.18 12.84
CA ASP A 225 1.51 2.37 11.85
C ASP A 225 2.98 2.13 12.24
N VAL A 226 3.67 3.15 12.76
CA VAL A 226 5.07 3.04 13.23
C VAL A 226 5.17 2.06 14.41
N GLU A 227 4.26 2.14 15.38
CA GLU A 227 4.24 1.23 16.54
C GLU A 227 3.99 -0.21 16.12
N GLN A 228 2.98 -0.44 15.28
CA GLN A 228 2.65 -1.77 14.76
C GLN A 228 3.80 -2.36 13.93
N ALA A 229 4.42 -1.55 13.06
CA ALA A 229 5.57 -1.99 12.25
C ALA A 229 6.75 -2.44 13.13
N TYR A 230 7.03 -1.71 14.21
CA TYR A 230 8.08 -2.09 15.16
C TYR A 230 7.72 -3.37 15.93
N ALA A 231 6.49 -3.45 16.45
CA ALA A 231 5.99 -4.58 17.22
C ALA A 231 5.99 -5.89 16.41
N LEU A 232 5.67 -5.82 15.11
CA LEU A 232 5.69 -6.99 14.22
C LEU A 232 7.10 -7.49 13.94
N GLY A 233 8.09 -6.60 13.85
CA GLY A 233 9.50 -6.97 13.74
C GLY A 233 10.00 -7.69 15.00
N GLU A 234 9.66 -7.16 16.18
CA GLU A 234 9.95 -7.80 17.47
C GLU A 234 9.25 -9.17 17.60
N ALA A 235 7.95 -9.21 17.28
CA ALA A 235 7.15 -10.42 17.33
C ALA A 235 7.71 -11.53 16.43
N ALA A 236 8.18 -11.20 15.22
CA ALA A 236 8.78 -12.18 14.33
C ALA A 236 9.98 -12.88 14.97
N VAL A 237 10.87 -12.11 15.62
CA VAL A 237 12.04 -12.66 16.33
C VAL A 237 11.60 -13.52 17.51
N ASN A 238 10.65 -13.05 18.32
CA ASN A 238 10.13 -13.82 19.46
C ASN A 238 9.49 -15.14 19.01
N MET A 239 8.70 -15.15 17.92
CA MET A 239 8.12 -16.36 17.36
C MET A 239 9.18 -17.36 16.90
N ALA A 240 10.26 -16.90 16.28
CA ALA A 240 11.39 -17.76 15.93
C ALA A 240 12.05 -18.38 17.17
N LEU A 241 12.28 -17.59 18.23
CA LEU A 241 12.85 -18.06 19.50
C LEU A 241 11.94 -19.05 20.23
N GLU A 242 10.62 -18.93 20.07
CA GLU A 242 9.61 -19.89 20.54
C GLU A 242 9.60 -21.21 19.73
N GLY A 243 10.41 -21.32 18.67
CA GLY A 243 10.47 -22.50 17.81
C GLY A 243 9.42 -22.53 16.71
N LYS A 244 8.70 -21.42 16.46
CA LYS A 244 7.75 -21.35 15.34
C LYS A 244 8.50 -21.29 14.01
N ASN A 245 7.84 -21.75 12.95
CA ASN A 245 8.34 -21.74 11.60
C ASN A 245 7.17 -21.59 10.62
N SER A 246 7.40 -21.01 9.45
CA SER A 246 6.38 -20.80 8.42
C SER A 246 5.14 -20.05 8.94
N VAL A 247 5.39 -18.98 9.71
CA VAL A 247 4.35 -18.10 10.23
C VAL A 247 4.64 -16.64 9.87
N MET A 248 3.59 -15.81 9.99
CA MET A 248 3.63 -14.36 9.92
C MET A 248 2.98 -13.79 11.19
N PRO A 249 3.62 -12.88 11.93
CA PRO A 249 2.94 -12.13 12.98
C PRO A 249 1.90 -11.21 12.34
N ALA A 250 0.79 -10.97 13.03
CA ALA A 250 -0.35 -10.22 12.50
C ALA A 250 -0.89 -9.22 13.53
N ILE A 251 -1.42 -8.09 13.05
CA ILE A 251 -2.20 -7.17 13.89
C ILE A 251 -3.61 -7.72 13.99
N ILE A 252 -4.09 -7.93 15.22
CA ILE A 252 -5.47 -8.34 15.48
C ILE A 252 -6.17 -7.18 16.18
N ARG A 253 -7.09 -6.53 15.47
CA ARG A 253 -7.93 -5.49 16.03
C ARG A 253 -8.88 -6.08 17.07
N THR A 254 -8.88 -5.55 18.29
CA THR A 254 -9.70 -6.02 19.41
C THR A 254 -10.84 -5.06 19.78
N SER A 255 -10.73 -3.79 19.41
CA SER A 255 -11.78 -2.78 19.60
C SER A 255 -11.62 -1.65 18.57
N ASN A 256 -12.73 -1.06 18.12
CA ASN A 256 -12.75 0.13 17.26
C ASN A 256 -12.72 1.43 18.07
N ASN A 257 -13.39 1.49 19.23
CA ASN A 257 -13.51 2.71 20.04
C ASN A 257 -13.57 2.39 21.55
N PRO A 258 -12.48 2.60 22.31
CA PRO A 258 -11.16 3.05 21.84
C PRO A 258 -10.53 2.02 20.90
N TYR A 259 -9.72 2.48 19.95
CA TYR A 259 -8.99 1.59 19.05
C TYR A 259 -7.92 0.82 19.83
N THR A 260 -7.96 -0.51 19.78
CA THR A 260 -6.96 -1.38 20.40
C THR A 260 -6.66 -2.57 19.51
N TRP A 261 -5.43 -3.06 19.59
CA TRP A 261 -4.95 -4.20 18.83
C TRP A 261 -3.97 -5.04 19.66
N GLU A 262 -3.78 -6.30 19.25
CA GLU A 262 -2.79 -7.22 19.82
C GLU A 262 -2.02 -7.96 18.72
N ILE A 263 -0.95 -8.64 19.10
CA ILE A 263 -0.16 -9.47 18.20
C ILE A 263 -0.78 -10.88 18.12
N GLY A 264 -1.25 -11.23 16.93
CA GLY A 264 -1.60 -12.59 16.54
C GLY A 264 -0.57 -13.21 15.59
N SER A 265 -0.95 -14.33 14.98
CA SER A 265 -0.14 -15.00 13.95
C SER A 265 -1.00 -15.74 12.94
N GLY A 266 -0.55 -15.82 11.69
CA GLY A 266 -1.11 -16.68 10.65
C GLY A 266 -0.07 -17.64 10.07
N GLU A 267 -0.52 -18.79 9.58
CA GLU A 267 0.34 -19.74 8.86
C GLU A 267 0.55 -19.29 7.41
N LEU A 268 1.79 -19.39 6.91
CA LEU A 268 2.11 -18.89 5.56
C LEU A 268 1.36 -19.61 4.44
N LYS A 269 0.93 -20.86 4.67
CA LYS A 269 0.13 -21.61 3.69
C LYS A 269 -1.24 -20.96 3.42
N ASP A 270 -1.77 -20.22 4.38
CA ASP A 270 -3.08 -19.54 4.31
C ASP A 270 -2.94 -18.07 3.87
N ILE A 271 -1.70 -17.56 3.78
CA ILE A 271 -1.37 -16.17 3.43
C ILE A 271 -0.77 -16.07 2.03
N ALA A 272 0.09 -17.01 1.66
CA ALA A 272 0.79 -17.00 0.39
C ALA A 272 -0.20 -17.04 -0.78
N ASN A 273 -0.06 -16.09 -1.72
CA ASN A 273 -0.89 -15.96 -2.92
C ASN A 273 -2.38 -15.70 -2.65
N VAL A 274 -2.74 -15.16 -1.47
CA VAL A 274 -4.09 -14.69 -1.14
C VAL A 274 -4.03 -13.18 -0.93
N GLU A 275 -4.96 -12.45 -1.53
CA GLU A 275 -5.06 -10.98 -1.43
C GLU A 275 -6.33 -10.56 -0.69
N LYS A 276 -6.20 -9.56 0.17
CA LYS A 276 -7.30 -8.89 0.87
C LYS A 276 -7.81 -7.72 0.03
N MET A 277 -8.93 -7.92 -0.65
CA MET A 277 -9.63 -6.87 -1.38
C MET A 277 -10.39 -5.92 -0.44
N MET A 278 -10.65 -4.70 -0.90
CA MET A 278 -11.51 -3.77 -0.16
C MET A 278 -12.97 -4.28 -0.16
N PRO A 279 -13.64 -4.32 1.01
CA PRO A 279 -15.05 -4.67 1.08
C PRO A 279 -15.92 -3.72 0.24
N MET A 280 -16.91 -4.24 -0.48
CA MET A 280 -17.79 -3.41 -1.31
C MET A 280 -18.68 -2.47 -0.49
N ASP A 281 -18.99 -2.82 0.76
CA ASP A 281 -19.73 -1.97 1.70
C ASP A 281 -18.88 -0.83 2.29
N TYR A 282 -17.59 -0.75 1.94
CA TYR A 282 -16.72 0.39 2.25
C TYR A 282 -16.83 1.50 1.19
N ILE A 283 -17.41 1.22 0.02
CA ILE A 283 -17.60 2.16 -1.08
C ILE A 283 -19.05 2.66 -1.03
N SER A 284 -19.26 3.96 -1.25
CA SER A 284 -20.60 4.54 -1.33
C SER A 284 -21.43 3.94 -2.47
N ASP A 285 -22.76 3.99 -2.35
CA ASP A 285 -23.68 3.44 -3.37
C ASP A 285 -23.47 4.03 -4.78
N ASP A 286 -23.01 5.27 -4.87
CA ASP A 286 -22.70 5.93 -6.15
C ASP A 286 -21.31 5.56 -6.71
N GLY A 287 -20.48 4.83 -5.95
CA GLY A 287 -19.16 4.36 -6.34
C GLY A 287 -18.05 5.39 -6.24
N PHE A 288 -18.30 6.58 -5.69
CA PHE A 288 -17.39 7.73 -5.73
C PHE A 288 -16.90 8.24 -4.37
N GLY A 289 -17.19 7.53 -3.29
CA GLY A 289 -16.82 7.91 -1.94
C GLY A 289 -16.67 6.70 -1.02
N ILE A 290 -16.41 6.97 0.25
CA ILE A 290 -16.30 5.96 1.31
C ILE A 290 -17.52 5.99 2.23
N THR A 291 -17.87 4.85 2.83
CA THR A 291 -18.94 4.75 3.83
C THR A 291 -18.43 5.00 5.26
N ASP A 292 -19.34 5.13 6.21
CA ASP A 292 -18.99 5.21 7.65
C ASP A 292 -18.24 3.96 8.13
N ALA A 293 -18.56 2.78 7.60
CA ALA A 293 -17.84 1.54 7.92
C ALA A 293 -16.38 1.60 7.47
N CYS A 294 -16.13 2.18 6.29
CA CYS A 294 -14.77 2.43 5.81
C CYS A 294 -14.04 3.44 6.71
N ARG A 295 -14.69 4.54 7.09
CA ARG A 295 -14.14 5.53 8.01
C ARG A 295 -13.80 4.92 9.37
N GLU A 296 -14.68 4.10 9.95
CA GLU A 296 -14.45 3.41 11.23
C GLU A 296 -13.22 2.48 11.18
N TYR A 297 -12.98 1.82 10.04
CA TYR A 297 -11.81 1.00 9.84
C TYR A 297 -10.52 1.82 9.67
N LEU A 298 -10.54 2.83 8.79
CA LEU A 298 -9.36 3.57 8.36
C LEU A 298 -8.90 4.64 9.35
N GLN A 299 -9.83 5.32 10.02
CA GLN A 299 -9.53 6.48 10.87
C GLN A 299 -8.48 6.15 11.94
N PRO A 300 -8.59 5.05 12.71
CA PRO A 300 -7.59 4.75 13.73
C PRO A 300 -6.21 4.40 13.18
N LEU A 301 -6.12 3.99 11.91
CA LEU A 301 -4.86 3.60 11.27
C LEU A 301 -3.99 4.80 10.88
N ILE A 302 -4.56 6.02 10.86
CA ILE A 302 -3.83 7.25 10.55
C ILE A 302 -3.57 8.11 11.80
N GLU A 303 -4.03 7.69 12.97
CA GLU A 303 -3.93 8.45 14.21
C GLU A 303 -2.48 8.58 14.71
N GLY A 304 -2.24 9.70 15.40
CA GLY A 304 -0.96 10.08 16.02
C GLY A 304 0.13 10.52 15.03
N GLU A 305 1.00 11.41 15.49
CA GLU A 305 2.12 11.99 14.74
C GLU A 305 3.45 11.49 15.30
N ASN A 306 4.22 10.77 14.49
CA ASN A 306 5.56 10.36 14.89
C ASN A 306 6.61 11.09 14.04
N TYR A 307 6.97 12.32 14.39
CA TYR A 307 7.95 13.09 13.61
C TYR A 307 9.38 12.59 13.82
N PRO A 308 10.21 12.46 12.77
CA PRO A 308 11.64 12.19 12.93
C PRO A 308 12.36 13.39 13.55
N PRO A 309 13.56 13.24 14.11
CA PRO A 309 14.40 14.37 14.47
C PRO A 309 14.78 15.18 13.22
N TYR A 310 15.01 16.48 13.38
CA TYR A 310 15.39 17.39 12.29
C TYR A 310 16.76 18.00 12.54
N LYS A 311 17.51 18.21 11.46
CA LYS A 311 18.80 18.90 11.44
C LYS A 311 18.90 19.75 10.19
N ASN A 312 19.23 21.04 10.36
CA ASN A 312 19.33 22.01 9.26
C ASN A 312 18.07 22.10 8.38
N GLY A 313 16.87 21.97 8.98
CA GLY A 313 15.59 22.08 8.27
C GLY A 313 15.14 20.83 7.52
N LEU A 314 15.88 19.73 7.60
CA LEU A 314 15.52 18.43 6.98
C LEU A 314 15.48 17.32 8.04
N PRO A 315 14.72 16.23 7.81
CA PRO A 315 14.78 15.04 8.66
C PRO A 315 16.21 14.47 8.74
N ASP A 316 16.68 14.20 9.94
CA ASP A 316 18.01 13.62 10.20
C ASP A 316 17.95 12.08 10.07
N TYR A 317 17.74 11.61 8.85
CA TYR A 317 17.64 10.18 8.57
C TYR A 317 19.00 9.47 8.65
N VAL A 318 19.01 8.28 9.26
CA VAL A 318 20.20 7.45 9.38
C VAL A 318 20.61 6.86 8.02
N VAL A 319 21.92 6.92 7.73
CA VAL A 319 22.52 6.21 6.60
C VAL A 319 23.38 5.07 7.15
N MET A 320 22.98 3.83 6.84
CA MET A 320 23.70 2.63 7.27
C MET A 320 25.03 2.48 6.51
N LYS A 321 26.09 2.03 7.20
CA LYS A 321 27.42 1.79 6.59
C LYS A 321 27.44 0.67 5.54
N LYS A 322 26.52 -0.31 5.64
CA LYS A 322 26.36 -1.45 4.72
C LYS A 322 27.69 -2.18 4.44
N GLU A 323 28.41 -2.57 5.49
CA GLU A 323 29.65 -3.34 5.37
C GLU A 323 29.37 -4.74 4.80
N MET A 324 30.13 -5.16 3.79
CA MET A 324 29.94 -6.43 3.11
C MET A 324 30.64 -7.56 3.87
N VAL A 325 29.95 -8.69 4.04
CA VAL A 325 30.52 -9.93 4.57
C VAL A 325 31.36 -10.65 3.52
N GLU A 326 32.39 -11.37 3.97
CA GLU A 326 33.28 -12.16 3.11
C GLU A 326 32.49 -13.26 2.37
N LYS A 327 32.74 -13.42 1.07
CA LYS A 327 32.12 -14.48 0.26
C LYS A 327 32.74 -15.83 0.61
N LYS A 328 31.90 -16.81 0.96
CA LYS A 328 32.33 -18.19 1.24
C LYS A 328 32.05 -19.19 0.11
N LEU A 329 31.34 -18.76 -0.93
CA LEU A 329 30.94 -19.60 -2.06
C LEU A 329 31.29 -18.97 -3.41
N PRO A 330 31.44 -19.76 -4.49
CA PRO A 330 31.59 -19.25 -5.86
C PRO A 330 30.42 -18.35 -6.29
N SER A 331 30.60 -17.55 -7.34
CA SER A 331 29.50 -16.80 -7.97
C SER A 331 28.42 -17.76 -8.49
N PHE A 332 27.17 -17.29 -8.50
CA PHE A 332 26.02 -18.01 -9.00
C PHE A 332 25.46 -17.28 -10.23
N GLU A 333 25.13 -18.03 -11.28
CA GLU A 333 24.52 -17.55 -12.52
C GLU A 333 23.23 -18.34 -12.76
N VAL A 334 22.15 -17.64 -13.12
CA VAL A 334 20.82 -18.21 -13.42
C VAL A 334 20.69 -18.42 -14.92
#